data_AF-A0A2P8K6X0-F1
#
_entry.id   AF-A0A2P8K6X0-F1
#
_cell.length_a   1.000
_cell.length_b   1.000
_cell.length_c   1.000
_cell.angle_alpha   90.00
_cell.angle_beta   90.00
_cell.angle_gamma   90.00
#
_symmetry.space_group_name_H-M   'P 1'
#
loop_
_entity.id
_entity.type
_entity.pdbx_description
1 polymer ?
#
loop_
_entity_poly.entity_id
_entity_poly.type
_entity_poly.pdbx_seq_one_letter_code
_entity_poly.pdbx_strand_id
1 'polypeptide(L)'
;LVSLMQSLAHSEETFPNIVFWLLGSFATASWHKVLLMSLPLAVAAGALWKLRWRINLLALEERDARSLGVPVAALRRGVLVCCAVLVAAQVAVSGSIAWMGLVVPHLARLLVGADHRRLLPTAFWLGAALMLVVDDLARTLTQA
;
A
#
# COMPACT_ATOMS: atom_id res chain seq x y z
N LEU A 1 7.22 17.07 -13.00
CA LEU A 1 8.62 16.59 -12.87
C LEU A 1 8.87 15.35 -13.71
N VAL A 2 8.17 14.23 -13.48
CA VAL A 2 8.29 13.01 -14.31
C VAL A 2 8.04 13.28 -15.80
N SER A 3 6.96 13.99 -16.16
CA SER A 3 6.67 14.36 -17.56
C SER A 3 7.74 15.26 -18.19
N LEU A 4 8.42 16.08 -17.38
CA LEU A 4 9.52 16.93 -17.85
C LEU A 4 10.78 16.10 -18.10
N MET A 5 11.09 15.13 -17.24
CA MET A 5 12.20 14.20 -17.48
C MET A 5 11.94 13.30 -18.70
N GLN A 6 10.71 12.86 -18.92
CA GLN A 6 10.33 12.11 -20.13
C GLN A 6 10.49 12.97 -21.39
N SER A 7 10.08 14.24 -21.36
CA SER A 7 10.22 15.15 -22.50
C SER A 7 11.68 15.49 -22.83
N LEU A 8 12.58 15.41 -21.86
CA LEU A 8 14.01 15.67 -22.03
C LEU A 8 14.80 14.38 -22.35
N ALA A 9 14.19 13.21 -22.20
CA ALA A 9 14.83 11.93 -22.51
C ALA A 9 14.87 11.73 -24.04
N HIS A 10 16.05 11.94 -24.64
CA HIS A 10 16.27 11.88 -26.09
C HIS A 10 16.72 10.49 -26.58
N SER A 11 16.74 9.47 -25.72
CA SER A 11 17.27 8.13 -26.04
C SER A 11 16.13 7.11 -26.15
N GLU A 12 16.09 6.38 -27.27
CA GLU A 12 15.07 5.35 -27.60
C GLU A 12 14.90 4.27 -26.51
N GLU A 13 15.91 4.07 -25.65
CA GLU A 13 15.86 3.06 -24.58
C GLU A 13 15.40 3.60 -23.21
N THR A 14 15.61 4.88 -22.89
CA THR A 14 15.32 5.41 -21.56
C THR A 14 13.87 5.80 -21.40
N PHE A 15 13.22 6.25 -22.48
CA PHE A 15 11.81 6.62 -22.47
C PHE A 15 10.88 5.43 -22.18
N PRO A 16 10.96 4.28 -22.90
CA PRO A 16 10.12 3.13 -22.62
C PRO A 16 10.33 2.58 -21.21
N ASN A 17 11.58 2.55 -20.73
CA ASN A 17 11.90 2.06 -19.38
C ASN A 17 11.22 2.87 -18.27
N ILE A 18 11.18 4.21 -18.37
CA ILE A 18 10.46 5.05 -17.40
C ILE A 18 8.97 4.75 -17.45
N VAL A 19 8.39 4.62 -18.64
CA VAL A 19 6.96 4.33 -18.82
C VAL A 19 6.61 2.95 -18.24
N PHE A 20 7.41 1.92 -18.53
CA PHE A 20 7.20 0.58 -17.97
C PHE A 20 7.35 0.53 -16.45
N TRP A 21 8.28 1.30 -15.88
CA TRP A 21 8.41 1.39 -14.42
C TRP A 21 7.19 2.06 -13.78
N LEU A 22 6.62 3.09 -14.44
CA LEU A 22 5.40 3.76 -13.97
C LEU A 22 4.13 2.90 -14.08
N LEU A 23 4.08 1.94 -15.01
CA LEU A 23 2.98 0.97 -15.10
C LEU A 23 2.99 -0.02 -13.93
N GLY A 24 4.18 -0.28 -13.37
CA GLY A 24 4.39 -1.27 -12.32
C GLY A 24 4.43 -2.70 -12.85
N SER A 25 5.33 -3.53 -12.30
CA SER A 25 5.47 -4.93 -12.71
C SER A 25 6.24 -5.76 -11.67
N PHE A 26 5.85 -7.03 -11.51
CA PHE A 26 6.58 -8.04 -10.73
C PHE A 26 7.52 -8.89 -11.59
N ALA A 27 7.73 -8.56 -12.86
CA ALA A 27 8.60 -9.33 -13.76
C ALA A 27 10.06 -9.36 -13.29
N THR A 28 10.53 -8.31 -12.59
CA THR A 28 11.92 -8.21 -12.08
C THR A 28 12.02 -8.49 -10.58
N ALA A 29 11.08 -9.26 -10.02
CA ALA A 29 11.09 -9.64 -8.62
C ALA A 29 12.33 -10.50 -8.29
N SER A 30 13.01 -10.19 -7.19
CA SER A 30 14.17 -10.95 -6.71
C SER A 30 14.15 -11.08 -5.19
N TRP A 31 14.75 -12.15 -4.67
CA TRP A 31 14.86 -12.37 -3.22
C TRP A 31 15.56 -11.22 -2.50
N HIS A 32 16.50 -10.54 -3.16
CA HIS A 32 17.16 -9.38 -2.61
C HIS A 32 16.19 -8.20 -2.40
N LYS A 33 15.32 -7.92 -3.37
CA LYS A 33 14.28 -6.88 -3.25
C LYS A 33 13.27 -7.21 -2.14
N VAL A 34 12.91 -8.49 -2.00
CA VAL A 34 12.01 -8.97 -0.95
C VAL A 34 12.63 -8.78 0.44
N LEU A 35 13.89 -9.19 0.62
CA LEU A 35 14.63 -8.99 1.86
C LEU A 35 14.74 -7.51 2.23
N LEU A 36 15.05 -6.66 1.26
CA LEU A 36 15.17 -5.21 1.47
C LEU A 36 13.84 -4.59 1.93
N MET A 37 12.70 -5.01 1.37
CA MET A 37 11.38 -4.55 1.79
C MET A 37 10.90 -5.16 3.12
N SER A 38 11.37 -6.35 3.48
CA SER A 38 10.84 -7.09 4.62
C SER A 38 10.93 -6.31 5.94
N LEU A 39 12.05 -5.61 6.17
CA LEU A 39 12.28 -4.84 7.39
C LEU A 39 11.34 -3.63 7.52
N PRO A 40 11.30 -2.66 6.58
CA PRO A 40 10.39 -1.52 6.69
C PRO A 40 8.92 -1.97 6.70
N LEU A 41 8.58 -3.02 5.96
CA LEU A 41 7.23 -3.54 5.90
C LEU A 41 6.80 -4.19 7.22
N ALA A 42 7.65 -5.01 7.84
CA ALA A 42 7.38 -5.60 9.16
C ALA A 42 7.24 -4.53 10.26
N VAL A 43 8.10 -3.50 10.25
CA VAL A 43 8.04 -2.42 11.24
C VAL A 43 6.76 -1.59 11.10
N ALA A 44 6.46 -1.12 9.88
CA ALA A 44 5.29 -0.28 9.65
C ALA A 44 3.98 -1.07 9.81
N ALA A 45 3.90 -2.30 9.28
CA ALA A 45 2.73 -3.15 9.46
C ALA A 45 2.53 -3.54 10.93
N GLY A 46 3.60 -3.85 11.65
CA GLY A 46 3.55 -4.14 13.09
C GLY A 46 3.08 -2.94 13.93
N ALA A 47 3.53 -1.72 13.58
CA ALA A 47 3.05 -0.50 14.19
C ALA A 47 1.54 -0.28 13.94
N LEU A 48 1.09 -0.38 12.69
CA LEU A 48 -0.33 -0.30 12.30
C LEU A 48 -1.17 -1.35 13.03
N TRP A 49 -0.67 -2.58 13.16
CA TRP A 49 -1.36 -3.65 13.87
C TRP A 49 -1.56 -3.34 15.35
N LYS A 50 -0.57 -2.76 16.03
CA LYS A 50 -0.70 -2.31 17.43
C LYS A 50 -1.69 -1.15 17.56
N LEU A 51 -1.73 -0.26 16.56
CA LEU A 51 -2.60 0.91 16.51
C LEU A 51 -4.04 0.59 16.07
N ARG A 52 -4.34 -0.63 15.61
CA ARG A 52 -5.64 -1.02 15.04
C ARG A 52 -6.87 -0.62 15.85
N TRP A 53 -6.78 -0.72 17.18
CA TRP A 53 -7.89 -0.32 18.07
C TRP A 53 -8.02 1.20 18.16
N ARG A 54 -6.89 1.93 18.22
CA ARG A 54 -6.87 3.39 18.29
C ARG A 54 -7.35 4.02 16.99
N ILE A 55 -7.14 3.37 15.84
CA ILE A 55 -7.62 3.86 14.54
C ILE A 55 -9.15 4.01 14.51
N ASN A 56 -9.90 3.16 15.21
CA ASN A 56 -11.35 3.35 15.34
C ASN A 56 -11.72 4.69 16.01
N LEU A 57 -10.87 5.21 16.89
CA LEU A 57 -11.10 6.50 17.55
C LEU A 57 -10.94 7.69 16.59
N LEU A 58 -10.29 7.49 15.44
CA LEU A 58 -10.21 8.52 14.40
C LEU A 58 -11.54 8.71 13.66
N ALA A 59 -12.49 7.77 13.80
CA ALA A 59 -13.83 7.88 13.25
C ALA A 59 -14.81 8.65 14.16
N LEU A 60 -14.45 8.86 15.43
CA LEU A 60 -15.23 9.69 16.36
C LEU A 60 -14.97 11.18 16.09
N GLU A 61 -15.89 12.03 16.52
CA GLU A 61 -15.66 13.47 16.55
C GLU A 61 -14.46 13.80 17.46
N GLU A 62 -13.73 14.86 17.11
CA GLU A 62 -12.51 15.23 17.86
C GLU A 62 -12.77 15.55 19.33
N ARG A 63 -14.00 15.98 19.67
CA ARG A 63 -14.40 16.28 21.05
C ARG A 63 -14.48 15.00 21.88
N ASP A 64 -15.10 13.96 21.35
CA ASP A 64 -15.26 12.65 22.00
C ASP A 64 -13.93 11.89 22.07
N ALA A 65 -13.10 11.99 21.04
CA ALA A 65 -11.78 11.35 21.06
C ALA A 65 -10.82 12.03 22.06
N ARG A 66 -10.94 13.35 22.26
CA ARG A 66 -10.17 14.10 23.27
C ARG A 66 -10.62 13.80 24.69
N SER A 67 -11.92 13.62 24.93
CA SER A 67 -12.44 13.26 26.26
C SER A 67 -11.97 11.87 26.71
N LEU A 68 -11.68 10.97 25.76
CA LEU A 68 -11.03 9.67 25.99
C LEU A 68 -9.50 9.76 26.21
N GLY A 69 -8.93 10.96 26.25
CA GLY A 69 -7.50 11.19 26.52
C GLY A 69 -6.57 10.82 25.36
N VAL A 70 -7.10 10.62 24.14
CA VAL A 70 -6.28 10.22 22.98
C VAL A 70 -5.85 11.43 22.16
N PRO A 71 -4.54 11.63 21.91
CA PRO A 71 -4.07 12.71 21.07
C PRO A 71 -4.32 12.40 19.58
N VAL A 72 -5.51 12.76 19.08
CA VAL A 72 -5.98 12.50 17.70
C VAL A 72 -4.96 12.94 16.64
N ALA A 73 -4.36 14.12 16.80
CA ALA A 73 -3.38 14.66 15.85
C ALA A 73 -2.07 13.83 15.80
N ALA A 74 -1.58 13.37 16.95
CA ALA A 74 -0.39 12.53 17.00
C ALA A 74 -0.68 11.14 16.41
N LEU A 75 -1.84 10.57 16.74
CA LEU A 75 -2.29 9.28 16.20
C LEU A 75 -2.43 9.33 14.67
N ARG A 76 -3.10 10.36 14.13
CA ARG A 76 -3.28 10.55 12.68
C ARG A 76 -1.93 10.66 11.98
N ARG A 77 -1.00 11.47 12.50
CA ARG A 77 0.35 11.61 11.94
C ARG A 77 1.12 10.28 11.96
N GLY A 78 1.07 9.53 13.07
CA GLY A 78 1.71 8.22 13.17
C GLY A 78 1.21 7.23 12.11
N VAL A 79 -0.12 7.16 11.92
CA VAL A 79 -0.74 6.30 10.90
C VAL A 79 -0.31 6.72 9.49
N LEU A 80 -0.35 8.03 9.20
CA LEU A 80 0.07 8.55 7.89
C LEU A 80 1.53 8.23 7.57
N VAL A 81 2.44 8.37 8.55
CA VAL A 81 3.86 8.02 8.37
C VAL A 81 4.01 6.53 8.08
N CYS A 82 3.32 5.65 8.82
CA CYS A 82 3.38 4.21 8.57
C CYS A 82 2.85 3.86 7.17
N CYS A 83 1.72 4.43 6.77
CA CYS A 83 1.18 4.24 5.42
C CYS A 83 2.14 4.74 4.34
N ALA A 84 2.75 5.92 4.53
CA ALA A 84 3.69 6.48 3.58
C ALA A 84 4.93 5.58 3.40
N VAL A 85 5.48 5.03 4.49
CA VAL A 85 6.61 4.09 4.43
C VAL A 85 6.22 2.82 3.67
N LEU A 86 5.04 2.24 3.95
CA LEU A 86 4.56 1.04 3.27
C LEU A 86 4.40 1.25 1.76
N VAL A 87 3.75 2.36 1.36
CA VAL A 87 3.53 2.69 -0.05
C VAL A 87 4.84 3.01 -0.73
N ALA A 88 5.72 3.82 -0.12
CA ALA A 88 7.01 4.15 -0.68
C ALA A 88 7.89 2.92 -0.91
N ALA A 89 7.94 1.99 0.06
CA ALA A 89 8.68 0.74 -0.07
C ALA A 89 8.14 -0.13 -1.21
N GLN A 90 6.81 -0.23 -1.35
CA GLN A 90 6.16 -0.98 -2.43
C GLN A 90 6.43 -0.37 -3.81
N VAL A 91 6.27 0.94 -3.95
CA VAL A 91 6.49 1.66 -5.21
C VAL A 91 7.96 1.58 -5.64
N ALA A 92 8.90 1.65 -4.69
CA ALA A 92 10.34 1.54 -5.00
C ALA A 92 10.72 0.20 -5.65
N VAL A 93 10.01 -0.88 -5.35
CA VAL A 93 10.35 -2.23 -5.83
C VAL A 93 9.53 -2.67 -7.04
N SER A 94 8.22 -2.42 -7.01
CA SER A 94 7.28 -2.93 -8.02
C SER A 94 6.69 -1.84 -8.92
N GLY A 95 7.08 -0.58 -8.74
CA GLY A 95 6.50 0.54 -9.46
C GLY A 95 5.11 0.92 -8.94
N SER A 96 4.41 1.78 -9.70
CA SER A 96 3.13 2.35 -9.26
C SER A 96 1.96 1.39 -9.53
N ILE A 97 1.39 0.83 -8.46
CA ILE A 97 0.22 -0.05 -8.54
C ILE A 97 -0.98 0.70 -7.97
N ALA A 98 -1.91 1.10 -8.84
CA ALA A 98 -3.13 1.82 -8.46
C ALA A 98 -4.29 0.85 -8.14
N TRP A 99 -5.41 1.40 -7.67
CA TRP A 99 -6.70 0.72 -7.43
C TRP A 99 -6.78 -0.27 -6.26
N MET A 100 -5.74 -1.03 -5.96
CA MET A 100 -5.77 -2.02 -4.86
C MET A 100 -6.11 -1.39 -3.51
N GLY A 101 -5.55 -0.20 -3.23
CA GLY A 101 -5.82 0.55 -1.99
C GLY A 101 -7.25 1.07 -1.86
N LEU A 102 -8.07 1.03 -2.91
CA LEU A 102 -9.46 1.48 -2.90
C LEU A 102 -10.44 0.30 -2.91
N VAL A 103 -10.18 -0.70 -3.75
CA VAL A 103 -11.04 -1.89 -3.90
C VAL A 103 -10.98 -2.80 -2.67
N VAL A 104 -9.77 -3.15 -2.22
CA VAL A 104 -9.55 -4.09 -1.11
C VAL A 104 -10.23 -3.66 0.20
N PRO A 105 -10.06 -2.43 0.71
CA PRO A 105 -10.71 -2.04 1.96
C PRO A 105 -12.23 -1.94 1.84
N HIS A 106 -12.76 -1.67 0.65
CA HIS A 106 -14.20 -1.67 0.43
C HIS A 106 -14.78 -3.09 0.50
N LEU A 107 -14.14 -4.05 -0.18
CA LEU A 107 -14.51 -5.47 -0.10
C LEU A 107 -14.36 -6.01 1.33
N ALA A 108 -13.26 -5.70 2.02
CA ALA A 108 -13.06 -6.12 3.40
C ALA A 108 -14.13 -5.53 4.35
N ARG A 109 -14.58 -4.29 4.11
CA ARG A 109 -15.65 -3.65 4.87
C ARG A 109 -17.01 -4.31 4.63
N LEU A 110 -17.30 -4.75 3.41
CA LEU A 110 -18.51 -5.52 3.11
C LEU A 110 -18.53 -6.89 3.82
N LEU A 111 -17.35 -7.51 3.98
CA LEU A 111 -17.23 -8.83 4.61
C LEU A 111 -17.27 -8.79 6.15
N VAL A 112 -16.62 -7.81 6.78
CA VAL A 112 -16.39 -7.83 8.24
C VAL A 112 -16.84 -6.55 8.97
N GLY A 113 -17.40 -5.59 8.23
CA GLY A 113 -17.86 -4.31 8.76
C GLY A 113 -16.74 -3.27 8.94
N ALA A 114 -17.05 -2.19 9.67
CA ALA A 114 -16.19 -1.01 9.79
C ALA A 114 -15.17 -1.06 10.95
N ASP A 115 -15.17 -2.11 11.78
CA ASP A 115 -14.24 -2.23 12.91
C ASP A 115 -12.81 -2.54 12.41
N HIS A 116 -11.88 -1.60 12.58
CA HIS A 116 -10.47 -1.72 12.15
C HIS A 116 -9.72 -2.86 12.83
N ARG A 117 -10.21 -3.38 13.97
CA ARG A 117 -9.62 -4.57 14.60
C ARG A 117 -9.70 -5.80 13.70
N ARG A 118 -10.79 -5.90 12.92
CA ARG A 118 -11.05 -7.00 11.99
C ARG A 118 -10.82 -6.58 10.55
N LEU A 119 -11.13 -5.33 10.19
CA LEU A 119 -10.95 -4.83 8.83
C LEU A 119 -9.47 -4.83 8.41
N LEU A 120 -8.53 -4.41 9.28
CA LEU A 120 -7.10 -4.41 8.93
C LEU A 120 -6.55 -5.79 8.59
N PRO A 121 -6.71 -6.84 9.43
CA PRO A 121 -6.23 -8.17 9.07
C PRO A 121 -6.94 -8.74 7.84
N THR A 122 -8.25 -8.49 7.71
CA THR A 122 -9.00 -9.01 6.57
C THR A 122 -8.57 -8.35 5.26
N ALA A 123 -8.37 -7.02 5.27
CA ALA A 123 -7.86 -6.28 4.12
C ALA A 123 -6.43 -6.70 3.74
N PHE A 124 -5.59 -7.01 4.73
CA PHE A 124 -4.24 -7.54 4.46
C PHE A 124 -4.29 -8.86 3.70
N TRP A 125 -5.04 -9.85 4.21
CA TRP A 125 -5.16 -11.16 3.56
C TRP A 125 -5.89 -11.10 2.21
N LEU A 126 -6.98 -10.34 2.13
CA LEU A 126 -7.76 -10.18 0.91
C LEU A 126 -6.95 -9.45 -0.18
N GLY A 127 -6.19 -8.43 0.21
CA GLY A 127 -5.28 -7.73 -0.70
C GLY A 127 -4.18 -8.63 -1.22
N ALA A 128 -3.55 -9.43 -0.35
CA ALA A 128 -2.52 -10.39 -0.76
C ALA A 128 -3.06 -11.45 -1.72
N ALA A 129 -4.21 -12.05 -1.41
CA ALA A 129 -4.84 -13.06 -2.26
C ALA A 129 -5.26 -12.48 -3.62
N LEU A 130 -5.92 -11.32 -3.62
CA LEU A 130 -6.33 -10.66 -4.87
C LEU A 130 -5.11 -10.29 -5.72
N MET A 131 -4.03 -9.80 -5.11
CA MET A 131 -2.82 -9.41 -5.82
C MET A 131 -2.15 -10.62 -6.50
N LEU A 132 -2.08 -11.76 -5.80
CA LEU A 132 -1.53 -12.99 -6.37
C LEU A 132 -2.34 -13.45 -7.58
N VAL A 133 -3.67 -13.49 -7.46
CA VAL A 133 -4.56 -13.88 -8.57
C VAL A 133 -4.37 -12.96 -9.78
N VAL A 134 -4.25 -11.64 -9.55
CA VAL A 134 -4.03 -10.67 -10.63
C VAL A 134 -2.65 -10.86 -11.27
N ASP A 135 -1.59 -11.11 -10.49
CA ASP A 135 -0.25 -11.38 -11.04
C ASP A 135 -0.21 -12.69 -11.85
N ASP A 136 -0.84 -13.76 -11.35
CA ASP A 136 -0.94 -15.04 -12.05
C ASP A 136 -1.72 -14.92 -13.37
N LEU A 137 -2.83 -14.18 -13.36
CA LEU A 137 -3.58 -13.87 -14.59
C LEU A 137 -2.74 -13.06 -15.57
N ALA A 138 -2.02 -12.04 -15.10
CA ALA A 138 -1.14 -11.25 -15.96
C ALA A 138 -0.04 -12.11 -16.61
N ARG A 139 0.57 -13.03 -15.86
CA ARG A 139 1.58 -13.97 -16.39
C ARG A 139 0.98 -14.92 -17.42
N THR A 140 -0.18 -15.49 -17.13
CA THR A 140 -0.86 -16.44 -18.02
C THR A 140 -1.28 -15.78 -19.33
N LEU A 141 -1.80 -14.54 -19.28
CA LEU A 141 -2.25 -13.80 -20.46
C LEU A 141 -1.10 -13.23 -21.29
N THR A 142 0.04 -12.91 -20.67
CA THR A 142 1.21 -12.38 -21.39
C THR A 142 2.04 -13.49 -22.06
N GLN A 143 1.93 -14.73 -21.57
CA GLN A 143 2.56 -15.90 -22.18
C GLN A 143 1.74 -16.52 -23.33
N ALA A 144 0.52 -16.03 -23.57
CA ALA A 144 -0.35 -16.40 -24.69
C ALA A 144 -0.20 -15.39 -25.83
#